data_AF-A0A6N7HHT8-F1
#
_entry.id   AF-A0A6N7HHT8-F1
#
_cell.length_a   1.000
_cell.length_b   1.000
_cell.length_c   1.000
_cell.angle_alpha   90.00
_cell.angle_beta   90.00
_cell.angle_gamma   90.00
#
_symmetry.space_group_name_H-M   'P 1'
#
loop_
_entity.id
_entity.type
_entity.pdbx_description
1 polymer ?
#
loop_
_entity_poly.entity_id
_entity_poly.type
_entity_poly.pdbx_seq_one_letter_code
_entity_poly.pdbx_strand_id
1 'polypeptide(L)'
;MRLLMRAKWPGNVAQLREVLRRVTLRRRVGVIEPGDLPPELQTVTGRVLNPLESIERDAIVRGLLDADGNKKEAARALGMSRATIYRKIREYGIDIPQ
;
A
#
# COMPACT_ATOMS: atom_id res chain seq x y z
N MET A 1 -0.79 -12.45 -12.29
CA MET A 1 -1.85 -11.78 -13.08
C MET A 1 -3.00 -11.17 -12.25
N ARG A 2 -3.43 -11.80 -11.14
CA ARG A 2 -4.58 -11.36 -10.32
C ARG A 2 -4.47 -9.93 -9.74
N LEU A 3 -3.26 -9.47 -9.45
CA LEU A 3 -3.01 -8.10 -8.93
C LEU A 3 -3.26 -7.02 -9.98
N LEU A 4 -2.77 -7.20 -11.20
CA LEU A 4 -3.00 -6.26 -12.30
C LEU A 4 -4.49 -6.16 -12.70
N MET A 5 -5.23 -7.25 -12.58
CA MET A 5 -6.67 -7.28 -12.86
C MET A 5 -7.53 -6.64 -11.75
N ARG A 6 -7.02 -6.60 -10.51
CA ARG A 6 -7.72 -5.98 -9.37
C ARG A 6 -7.40 -4.49 -9.21
N ALA A 7 -6.29 -4.04 -9.78
CA ALA A 7 -5.91 -2.64 -9.74
C ALA A 7 -6.89 -1.78 -10.55
N LYS A 8 -7.29 -0.63 -9.99
CA LYS A 8 -7.96 0.39 -10.78
C LYS A 8 -6.90 1.13 -11.58
N TRP A 9 -7.10 1.22 -12.89
CA TRP A 9 -6.21 1.91 -13.83
C TRP A 9 -6.82 3.25 -14.25
N PRO A 10 -6.83 4.29 -13.38
CA PRO A 10 -7.36 5.61 -13.75
C PRO A 10 -6.68 6.22 -14.99
N GLY A 11 -5.41 5.87 -15.25
CA GLY A 11 -4.70 6.25 -16.48
C GLY A 11 -4.77 5.19 -17.59
N ASN A 12 -5.67 4.20 -17.47
CA ASN A 12 -5.85 3.09 -18.41
C ASN A 12 -4.50 2.46 -18.83
N VAL A 13 -4.31 2.28 -20.14
CA VAL A 13 -3.12 1.67 -20.75
C VAL A 13 -1.85 2.50 -20.52
N ALA A 14 -1.97 3.82 -20.40
CA ALA A 14 -0.81 4.70 -20.16
C ALA A 14 -0.18 4.40 -18.78
N GLN A 15 -1.03 4.21 -17.77
CA GLN A 15 -0.58 3.84 -16.43
C GLN A 15 -0.02 2.43 -16.36
N LEU A 16 -0.64 1.47 -17.06
CA LEU A 16 -0.08 0.11 -17.19
C LEU A 16 1.32 0.13 -17.83
N ARG A 17 1.50 0.92 -18.88
CA ARG A 17 2.80 1.05 -19.57
C ARG A 17 3.85 1.69 -18.67
N GLU A 18 3.49 2.68 -17.86
CA GLU A 18 4.40 3.32 -16.90
C GLU A 18 4.84 2.35 -15.79
N VAL A 19 3.89 1.58 -15.25
CA VAL A 19 4.18 0.51 -14.28
C VAL A 19 5.14 -0.52 -14.89
N LEU A 20 4.83 -1.03 -16.08
CA LEU A 20 5.67 -2.03 -16.75
C LEU A 20 7.07 -1.49 -17.06
N ARG A 21 7.21 -0.21 -17.44
CA ARG A 21 8.52 0.45 -17.59
C ARG A 21 9.32 0.43 -16.29
N ARG A 22 8.70 0.77 -15.16
CA ARG A 22 9.38 0.76 -13.86
C ARG A 22 9.82 -0.64 -13.44
N VAL A 23 8.97 -1.64 -13.71
CA VAL A 23 9.28 -3.05 -13.44
C VAL A 23 10.45 -3.53 -14.29
N THR A 24 10.45 -3.25 -15.60
CA THR A 24 11.51 -3.68 -16.51
C THR A 24 12.84 -2.95 -16.27
N LEU A 25 12.81 -1.74 -15.71
CA LEU A 25 14.01 -1.04 -15.25
C LEU A 25 14.69 -1.76 -14.07
N ARG A 26 13.91 -2.39 -13.18
CA ARG A 26 14.42 -3.11 -11.99
C ARG A 26 14.78 -4.56 -12.29
N ARG A 27 13.97 -5.26 -13.10
CA ARG A 27 14.17 -6.66 -13.48
C ARG A 27 14.27 -6.76 -15.00
N ARG A 28 15.49 -6.94 -15.51
CA ARG A 28 15.77 -6.96 -16.96
C ARG A 28 15.45 -8.30 -17.64
N VAL A 29 15.36 -9.39 -16.87
CA VAL A 29 15.14 -10.75 -17.40
C VAL A 29 14.33 -11.56 -16.38
N GLY A 30 13.43 -12.44 -16.86
CA GLY A 30 12.67 -13.38 -16.03
C GLY A 30 11.19 -13.05 -15.87
N VAL A 31 10.49 -13.86 -15.07
CA VAL A 31 9.06 -13.71 -14.76
C VAL A 31 8.86 -12.55 -13.79
N ILE A 32 7.84 -11.70 -14.01
CA ILE A 32 7.50 -10.61 -13.08
C ILE A 32 6.74 -11.19 -11.88
N GLU A 33 7.28 -11.00 -10.69
CA GLU A 33 6.69 -11.44 -9.43
C GLU A 33 5.94 -10.30 -8.73
N PRO A 34 5.02 -10.60 -7.80
CA PRO A 34 4.28 -9.58 -7.06
C PRO A 34 5.15 -8.52 -6.39
N GLY A 35 6.32 -8.90 -5.88
CA GLY A 35 7.28 -7.99 -5.25
C GLY A 35 7.97 -7.02 -6.21
N ASP A 36 7.94 -7.31 -7.52
CA ASP A 36 8.49 -6.41 -8.54
C ASP A 36 7.53 -5.26 -8.88
N LEU A 37 6.24 -5.41 -8.56
CA LEU A 37 5.21 -4.41 -8.85
C LEU A 37 5.32 -3.21 -7.90
N PRO A 38 4.95 -2.00 -8.34
CA PRO A 38 4.86 -0.83 -7.47
C PRO A 38 3.92 -1.05 -6.28
N PRO A 39 4.21 -0.46 -5.10
CA PRO A 39 3.44 -0.65 -3.87
C PRO A 39 1.95 -0.33 -4.05
N GLU A 40 1.61 0.61 -4.94
CA GLU A 40 0.24 1.02 -5.22
C GLU A 40 -0.60 -0.12 -5.86
N LEU A 41 0.06 -1.07 -6.53
CA LEU A 41 -0.56 -2.28 -7.07
C LEU A 41 -0.51 -3.46 -6.09
N GLN A 42 0.30 -3.35 -5.04
CA GLN A 42 0.35 -4.31 -3.94
C GLN A 42 -0.75 -4.01 -2.90
N THR A 43 -1.16 -2.75 -2.74
CA THR A 43 -2.24 -2.32 -1.85
C THR A 43 -3.62 -2.33 -2.52
N VAL A 44 -4.62 -2.88 -1.82
CA VAL A 44 -6.02 -3.08 -2.31
C VAL A 44 -6.87 -1.80 -2.26
N THR A 45 -6.28 -0.63 -2.01
CA THR A 45 -7.03 0.62 -1.97
C THR A 45 -7.35 1.06 -3.40
N GLY A 46 -8.58 0.82 -3.84
CA GLY A 46 -9.06 1.19 -5.18
C GLY A 46 -9.15 2.70 -5.46
N ARG A 47 -8.45 3.55 -4.71
CA ARG A 47 -8.34 5.00 -4.92
C ARG A 47 -6.88 5.44 -4.83
N VAL A 48 -6.47 6.37 -5.69
CA VAL A 48 -5.17 7.03 -5.57
C VAL A 48 -5.22 7.89 -4.31
N LEU A 49 -4.29 7.65 -3.37
CA LEU A 49 -4.15 8.45 -2.17
C LEU A 49 -3.53 9.80 -2.54
N ASN A 50 -4.05 10.88 -1.97
CA ASN A 50 -3.37 12.17 -2.07
C ASN A 50 -2.07 12.17 -1.22
N PRO A 51 -1.17 13.16 -1.37
CA PRO A 51 0.10 13.18 -0.64
C PRO A 51 -0.06 13.10 0.88
N LEU A 52 -1.08 13.77 1.44
CA LEU A 52 -1.36 13.75 2.87
C LEU A 52 -1.80 12.37 3.34
N GLU A 53 -2.68 11.72 2.59
CA GLU A 53 -3.14 10.36 2.87
C GLU A 53 -2.02 9.32 2.75
N SER A 54 -1.07 9.53 1.85
CA SER A 54 0.12 8.67 1.72
C SER A 54 1.02 8.80 2.94
N ILE A 55 1.28 10.03 3.39
CA ILE A 55 2.04 10.30 4.62
C ILE A 55 1.32 9.71 5.84
N GLU A 56 0.00 9.87 5.93
CA GLU A 56 -0.80 9.31 7.02
C GLU A 56 -0.73 7.78 7.03
N ARG A 57 -0.91 7.13 5.87
CA ARG A 57 -0.75 5.67 5.74
C ARG A 57 0.63 5.23 6.20
N ASP A 58 1.69 5.89 5.73
CA ASP A 58 3.06 5.50 6.04
C ASP A 58 3.37 5.66 7.53
N ALA A 59 2.84 6.71 8.18
CA ALA A 59 2.93 6.88 9.63
C ALA A 59 2.20 5.76 10.38
N ILE A 60 1.01 5.37 9.92
CA ILE A 60 0.24 4.27 10.52
C ILE A 60 0.98 2.94 10.37
N VAL A 61 1.52 2.64 9.18
CA VAL A 61 2.30 1.43 8.93
C VAL A 61 3.53 1.38 9.84
N ARG A 62 4.30 2.47 9.94
CA ARG A 62 5.48 2.53 10.82
C ARG A 62 5.10 2.33 12.28
N GLY A 63 4.09 3.06 12.77
CA GLY A 63 3.64 2.90 14.15
C GLY A 63 3.13 1.49 14.47
N LEU A 64 2.57 0.78 13.48
CA LEU A 64 2.19 -0.62 13.63
C LEU A 64 3.38 -1.57 13.65
N LEU A 65 4.44 -1.32 12.86
CA LEU A 65 5.67 -2.10 12.88
C LEU A 65 6.44 -1.90 14.18
N ASP A 66 6.59 -0.65 14.64
CA ASP A 66 7.26 -0.30 15.89
C ASP A 66 6.54 -0.90 17.11
N ALA A 67 5.22 -1.11 16.97
CA ALA A 67 4.38 -1.74 17.99
C ALA A 67 4.22 -3.26 17.81
N ASP A 68 4.99 -3.90 16.93
CA ASP A 68 4.93 -5.34 16.66
C ASP A 68 3.49 -5.82 16.33
N GLY A 69 2.80 -5.05 15.49
CA GLY A 69 1.41 -5.30 15.10
C GLY A 69 0.35 -4.97 16.17
N ASN A 70 0.75 -4.48 17.35
CA ASN A 70 -0.15 -4.09 18.42
C ASN A 70 -0.85 -2.76 18.11
N LYS A 71 -2.06 -2.87 17.58
CA LYS A 71 -2.92 -1.75 17.14
C LYS A 71 -3.25 -0.77 18.27
N LYS A 72 -3.27 -1.21 19.53
CA LYS A 72 -3.56 -0.34 20.68
C LYS A 72 -2.35 0.52 21.03
N GLU A 73 -1.17 -0.08 21.02
CA GLU A 73 0.09 0.63 21.26
C GLU A 73 0.40 1.59 20.11
N ALA A 74 0.24 1.15 18.86
CA ALA A 74 0.35 2.01 17.68
C ALA A 74 -0.60 3.21 17.73
N ALA A 75 -1.86 3.01 18.14
CA ALA A 75 -2.83 4.08 18.31
C ALA A 75 -2.36 5.11 19.34
N ARG A 76 -1.84 4.66 20.49
CA ARG A 76 -1.32 5.54 21.52
C ARG A 76 -0.10 6.33 21.04
N ALA A 77 0.84 5.65 20.37
CA ALA A 77 2.06 6.26 19.83
C ALA A 77 1.75 7.33 18.77
N LEU A 78 0.74 7.10 17.93
CA LEU A 78 0.31 8.02 16.88
C LEU A 78 -0.67 9.10 17.38
N GLY A 79 -1.03 9.11 18.67
CA GLY A 79 -2.01 10.05 19.23
C GLY A 79 -3.42 9.88 18.66
N MET A 80 -3.74 8.69 18.16
CA MET A 80 -5.02 8.38 17.51
C MET A 80 -5.90 7.51 18.40
N SER A 81 -7.22 7.65 18.25
CA SER A 81 -8.14 6.69 18.85
C SER A 81 -7.99 5.30 18.21
N ARG A 82 -8.27 4.24 18.97
CA ARG A 82 -8.31 2.87 18.43
C ARG A 82 -9.25 2.78 17.23
N ALA A 83 -10.44 3.37 17.33
CA ALA A 83 -11.43 3.37 16.25
C ALA A 83 -10.89 4.01 14.96
N THR A 84 -10.10 5.09 15.08
CA THR A 84 -9.43 5.74 13.95
C THR A 84 -8.43 4.80 13.28
N ILE A 85 -7.56 4.15 14.06
CA ILE A 85 -6.59 3.19 13.52
C ILE A 85 -7.28 2.03 12.80
N TYR A 86 -8.30 1.41 13.40
CA TYR A 86 -9.05 0.32 12.75
C TYR A 86 -9.74 0.78 11.46
N ARG A 87 -10.29 2.00 11.44
CA ARG A 87 -10.89 2.58 10.23
C ARG A 87 -9.83 2.79 9.16
N LYS A 88 -8.70 3.40 9.50
CA LYS A 88 -7.61 3.72 8.57
C LYS A 88 -6.89 2.48 8.05
N ILE A 89 -6.71 1.45 8.86
CA ILE A 89 -6.20 0.13 8.41
C ILE A 89 -7.10 -0.45 7.31
N ARG A 90 -8.42 -0.41 7.51
CA ARG A 90 -9.38 -0.89 6.50
C ARG A 90 -9.43 0.02 5.27
N GLU A 91 -9.44 1.33 5.49
CA GLU A 91 -9.47 2.33 4.42
C GLU A 91 -8.24 2.26 3.53
N TYR A 92 -7.07 1.98 4.14
CA TYR A 92 -5.79 1.87 3.46
C TYR A 92 -5.36 0.45 3.09
N GLY A 93 -6.19 -0.55 3.41
CA GLY A 93 -5.89 -1.96 3.13
C GLY A 93 -4.53 -2.39 3.68
N ILE A 94 -4.17 -1.92 4.88
CA ILE A 94 -2.90 -2.24 5.53
C ILE A 94 -2.99 -3.67 6.07
N ASP A 95 -2.20 -4.57 5.49
CA ASP A 95 -2.03 -5.94 5.96
C ASP A 95 -0.66 -6.03 6.65
N ILE A 96 -0.68 -6.24 7.96
CA ILE A 96 0.55 -6.34 8.76
C ILE A 96 0.78 -7.83 8.97
N PRO A 97 1.94 -8.39 8.57
CA PRO A 97 2.27 -9.76 8.94
C PRO A 97 2.29 -9.88 10.47
N GLN A 98 1.58 -10.89 10.98
CA GLN A 98 1.65 -11.30 12.39
C GLN A 98 2.94 -12.06 12.66
#